data_AF-A0A8T0WNM3-F1
#
_entry.id   AF-A0A8T0WNM3-F1
#
_cell.length_a   1.000
_cell.length_b   1.000
_cell.length_c   1.000
_cell.angle_alpha   90.00
_cell.angle_beta   90.00
_cell.angle_gamma   90.00
#
_symmetry.space_group_name_H-M   'P 1'
#
loop_
_entity.id
_entity.type
_entity.pdbx_description
1 polymer ?
#
loop_
_entity_poly.entity_id
_entity_poly.type
_entity_poly.pdbx_seq_one_letter_code
_entity_poly.pdbx_strand_id
1 'polypeptide(L)'
;MAFWWPLLVLAAAYSLCRLLLFLIPPTVPSIDVDASDGTAPILFLSHLHLIHIFNSEGVPICLAAVLAKEDSFIYIPRKGKAAQTDKVQCYEPATMKYLGYFPALTPDEVKEHVAQARKAQKIWAKSSFKQRRQFLRVLLKYILEHQDLICEVSSRDTGKTMVDASLGEIMTTCEKITWLLDEGEKWLKPEYRSTGRSMLHKRAKVEFYPLGVVGAIVSWNYPFHNVFNPMLAAVFSGNAAVIKVSEHATWSGCFYFRIIQAALSAVGAPENLVHIITGFAETGQALVSSVDKIIFVGSPGVGRMIMQKASETLIPVTLELGGKDSFIVCEDVDLPNVVQVAIRAALQSSGQNCAGAERFYVHNDIYSAFVSQVVKIVKSICVGPPLSGRYDMGAICMIEHSEKLQNLVNDAIDKGAEIAVRGSFGNLGEDAVDQFFPPTVLVNVNHTMKIMQEEAFGPILPIMKFSSDEEAIKLANDSKFGLGCAVFSGNQKRAIKIASQLHCGVAAINDFASSYMCQSLPFGGVKDSGFGRFAGVEGLRACCLVKAVVEDRFWPYIKTMIPKPIQYPVSEHGFAFQELLVEALYGYSVWDRLRSLVNLVKMITEQNSTPAPAPGTRTKKRR
;
A
#
# COMPACT_ATOMS: atom_id res chain seq x y z
N MET A 1 -21.58 -29.26 13.58
CA MET A 1 -21.31 -27.82 13.82
C MET A 1 -20.77 -27.09 12.58
N ALA A 2 -19.97 -27.72 11.71
CA ALA A 2 -19.37 -27.09 10.52
C ALA A 2 -20.37 -26.51 9.47
N PHE A 3 -21.59 -27.06 9.35
CA PHE A 3 -22.58 -26.55 8.39
C PHE A 3 -23.24 -25.22 8.82
N TRP A 4 -23.47 -25.02 10.12
CA TRP A 4 -24.15 -23.85 10.65
C TRP A 4 -23.20 -22.69 10.97
N TRP A 5 -21.90 -22.97 11.11
CA TRP A 5 -20.90 -21.96 11.46
C TRP A 5 -20.77 -20.85 10.40
N PRO A 6 -20.69 -21.14 9.08
CA PRO A 6 -20.68 -20.08 8.06
C PRO A 6 -21.97 -19.27 8.08
N LEU A 7 -23.13 -19.90 8.28
CA LEU A 7 -24.42 -19.23 8.37
C LEU A 7 -24.53 -18.34 9.62
N LEU A 8 -24.00 -18.78 10.76
CA LEU A 8 -23.98 -17.99 12.00
C LEU A 8 -22.99 -16.82 11.91
N VAL A 9 -21.81 -17.05 11.32
CA VAL A 9 -20.83 -15.99 11.08
C VAL A 9 -21.38 -14.96 10.08
N LEU A 10 -21.99 -15.42 8.99
CA LEU A 10 -22.63 -14.54 8.02
C LEU A 10 -23.86 -13.83 8.60
N ALA A 11 -24.68 -14.49 9.42
CA ALA A 11 -25.83 -13.86 10.06
C ALA A 11 -25.41 -12.85 11.14
N ALA A 12 -24.35 -13.14 11.91
CA ALA A 12 -23.77 -12.21 12.87
C ALA A 12 -23.12 -11.02 12.15
N ALA A 13 -22.34 -11.27 11.10
CA ALA A 13 -21.74 -10.22 10.27
C ALA A 13 -22.80 -9.37 9.58
N TYR A 14 -23.84 -9.99 9.00
CA TYR A 14 -24.96 -9.29 8.35
C TYR A 14 -25.75 -8.46 9.35
N SER A 15 -26.07 -9.02 10.53
CA SER A 15 -26.80 -8.29 11.57
C SER A 15 -25.98 -7.14 12.13
N LEU A 16 -24.67 -7.32 12.31
CA LEU A 16 -23.75 -6.28 12.74
C LEU A 16 -23.59 -5.21 11.66
N CYS A 17 -23.41 -5.58 10.39
CA CYS A 17 -23.35 -4.65 9.27
C CYS A 17 -24.66 -3.87 9.12
N ARG A 18 -25.83 -4.50 9.24
CA ARG A 18 -27.12 -3.80 9.22
C ARG A 18 -27.25 -2.84 10.40
N LEU A 19 -26.89 -3.26 11.60
CA LEU A 19 -26.88 -2.40 12.78
C LEU A 19 -25.95 -1.19 12.58
N LEU A 20 -24.77 -1.39 11.99
CA LEU A 20 -23.79 -0.35 11.66
C LEU A 20 -24.28 0.56 10.52
N LEU A 21 -24.99 0.04 9.52
CA LEU A 21 -25.64 0.81 8.46
C LEU A 21 -26.79 1.67 9.03
N PHE A 22 -27.54 1.18 10.02
CA PHE A 22 -28.52 1.98 10.78
C PHE A 22 -27.88 3.09 11.64
N LEU A 23 -26.58 2.98 11.94
CA LEU A 23 -25.79 3.99 12.63
C LEU A 23 -25.12 5.00 11.67
N ILE A 24 -25.24 4.81 10.35
CA ILE A 24 -24.97 5.87 9.39
C ILE A 24 -26.06 6.93 9.61
N PRO A 25 -25.70 8.16 10.04
CA PRO A 25 -26.70 9.18 10.34
C PRO A 25 -27.59 9.41 9.11
N PRO A 26 -28.91 9.64 9.29
CA PRO A 26 -29.93 9.59 8.24
C PRO A 26 -29.81 10.67 7.13
N THR A 27 -28.71 11.42 7.08
CA THR A 27 -28.44 12.44 6.05
C THR A 27 -27.02 12.31 5.49
N VAL A 28 -26.67 11.15 4.96
CA VAL A 28 -25.53 11.05 4.02
C VAL A 28 -26.06 11.34 2.61
N PRO A 29 -25.61 12.43 1.96
CA PRO A 29 -26.06 12.76 0.61
C PRO A 29 -25.67 11.62 -0.34
N SER A 30 -26.58 11.25 -1.23
CA SER A 30 -26.22 10.48 -2.43
C SER A 30 -25.44 11.40 -3.37
N ILE A 31 -24.48 10.82 -4.08
CA ILE A 31 -23.80 11.48 -5.18
C ILE A 31 -24.18 10.75 -6.46
N ASP A 32 -24.40 11.50 -7.53
CA ASP A 32 -24.62 10.94 -8.86
C ASP A 32 -23.35 11.16 -9.67
N VAL A 33 -22.92 10.11 -10.36
CA VAL A 33 -21.70 10.11 -11.18
C VAL A 33 -22.11 9.59 -12.54
N ASP A 34 -22.00 10.45 -13.55
CA ASP A 34 -22.33 10.07 -14.92
C ASP A 34 -21.45 8.92 -15.39
N ALA A 35 -22.07 7.76 -15.54
CA ALA A 35 -21.47 6.50 -15.96
C ALA A 35 -21.56 6.28 -17.49
N SER A 36 -22.19 7.19 -18.25
CA SER A 36 -22.38 7.04 -19.70
C SER A 36 -21.05 6.91 -20.46
N ASP A 37 -19.99 7.57 -19.98
CA ASP A 37 -18.63 7.44 -20.53
C ASP A 37 -17.87 6.19 -20.04
N GLY A 38 -18.32 5.53 -18.98
CA GLY A 38 -17.69 4.30 -18.46
C GLY A 38 -17.91 3.07 -19.37
N THR A 39 -18.74 3.23 -20.41
CA THR A 39 -19.06 2.18 -21.39
C THR A 39 -18.79 2.62 -22.85
N ALA A 40 -18.56 3.91 -23.09
CA ALA A 40 -18.33 4.49 -24.42
C ALA A 40 -16.88 5.02 -24.58
N PRO A 41 -16.28 4.95 -25.78
CA PRO A 41 -14.95 5.49 -26.01
C PRO A 41 -14.94 7.00 -25.77
N ILE A 42 -14.06 7.46 -24.87
CA ILE A 42 -13.93 8.88 -24.51
C ILE A 42 -13.27 9.61 -25.69
N LEU A 43 -14.07 10.35 -26.47
CA LEU A 43 -13.58 11.38 -27.39
C LEU A 43 -13.50 12.70 -26.62
N PHE A 44 -12.32 13.07 -26.15
CA PHE A 44 -12.09 14.41 -25.60
C PHE A 44 -12.21 15.45 -26.72
N LEU A 45 -13.26 16.28 -26.66
CA LEU A 45 -13.41 17.49 -27.47
C LEU A 45 -12.41 18.55 -26.98
N SER A 46 -11.22 18.58 -27.57
CA SER A 46 -10.37 19.78 -27.53
C SER A 46 -10.87 20.77 -28.59
N HIS A 47 -11.20 22.00 -28.19
CA HIS A 47 -11.38 23.12 -29.11
C HIS A 47 -10.12 23.34 -29.94
N LEU A 48 -10.09 22.88 -31.19
CA LEU A 48 -9.20 23.38 -32.26
C LEU A 48 -9.71 22.91 -33.63
N HIS A 49 -9.55 23.78 -34.63
CA HIS A 49 -10.19 23.74 -35.95
C HIS A 49 -10.00 22.41 -36.72
N LEU A 50 -11.10 21.92 -37.31
CA LEU A 50 -11.14 20.84 -38.29
C LEU A 50 -10.45 21.24 -39.61
N ILE A 51 -9.40 20.52 -39.99
CA ILE A 51 -8.98 20.35 -41.38
C ILE A 51 -9.18 18.87 -41.72
N HIS A 52 -10.05 18.60 -42.69
CA HIS A 52 -10.29 17.25 -43.22
C HIS A 52 -9.16 16.82 -44.15
N ILE A 53 -8.61 15.63 -43.93
CA ILE A 53 -7.93 14.85 -44.98
C ILE A 53 -8.42 13.40 -44.84
N PHE A 54 -9.13 12.90 -45.85
CA PHE A 54 -9.35 11.46 -46.06
C PHE A 54 -8.13 10.86 -46.74
N ASN A 55 -7.86 9.58 -46.51
CA ASN A 55 -7.06 8.82 -47.47
C ASN A 55 -7.77 7.55 -47.92
N SER A 56 -7.66 7.33 -49.23
CA SER A 56 -8.11 6.18 -50.00
C SER A 56 -7.10 5.06 -49.86
N GLU A 57 -7.56 3.86 -49.53
CA GLU A 57 -7.09 2.55 -50.06
C GLU A 57 -7.53 1.43 -49.11
N GLY A 58 -8.72 0.89 -49.36
CA GLY A 58 -9.13 -0.37 -48.76
C GLY A 58 -8.35 -1.52 -49.39
N VAL A 59 -7.62 -2.30 -48.57
CA VAL A 59 -7.12 -3.63 -48.93
C VAL A 59 -7.06 -4.52 -47.67
N PRO A 60 -7.61 -5.75 -47.70
CA PRO A 60 -7.50 -6.75 -46.64
C PRO A 60 -6.32 -7.71 -46.87
N ILE A 61 -5.70 -8.26 -45.82
CA ILE A 61 -4.68 -9.32 -45.95
C ILE A 61 -4.94 -10.47 -44.96
N CYS A 62 -4.66 -11.66 -45.48
CA CYS A 62 -5.33 -12.93 -45.28
C CYS A 62 -4.70 -13.83 -44.20
N LEU A 63 -5.55 -14.77 -43.77
CA LEU A 63 -5.34 -15.94 -42.93
C LEU A 63 -4.26 -16.90 -43.49
N ALA A 64 -3.40 -17.44 -42.63
CA ALA A 64 -2.69 -18.68 -42.91
C ALA A 64 -2.64 -19.54 -41.64
N ALA A 65 -3.35 -20.67 -41.70
CA ALA A 65 -3.47 -21.66 -40.64
C ALA A 65 -2.19 -22.49 -40.47
N VAL A 66 -1.88 -22.89 -39.23
CA VAL A 66 -1.06 -24.06 -38.94
C VAL A 66 -1.70 -24.85 -37.80
N LEU A 67 -2.18 -26.06 -38.14
CA LEU A 67 -2.45 -27.15 -37.21
C LEU A 67 -1.10 -27.78 -36.81
N ALA A 68 -0.76 -27.82 -35.51
CA ALA A 68 -0.22 -29.00 -34.80
C ALA A 68 0.39 -28.66 -33.42
N LYS A 69 0.04 -29.52 -32.45
CA LYS A 69 0.58 -29.77 -31.10
C LYS A 69 0.04 -28.93 -29.94
N GLU A 70 -0.75 -29.63 -29.12
CA GLU A 70 -0.89 -29.38 -27.67
C GLU A 70 0.50 -29.14 -27.07
N ASP A 71 0.65 -28.07 -26.27
CA ASP A 71 1.83 -27.61 -25.50
C ASP A 71 2.51 -26.29 -25.92
N SER A 72 2.11 -25.59 -26.99
CA SER A 72 2.68 -24.25 -27.28
C SER A 72 1.62 -23.18 -27.57
N PHE A 73 0.96 -22.68 -26.52
CA PHE A 73 0.23 -21.41 -26.56
C PHE A 73 1.10 -20.32 -25.92
N ILE A 74 2.13 -19.89 -26.66
CA ILE A 74 2.90 -18.69 -26.32
C ILE A 74 2.79 -17.79 -27.53
N TYR A 75 2.01 -16.73 -27.40
CA TYR A 75 2.09 -15.63 -28.33
C TYR A 75 3.48 -14.97 -28.27
N ILE A 76 4.02 -14.64 -29.45
CA ILE A 76 5.26 -13.88 -29.60
C ILE A 76 4.85 -12.46 -29.98
N PRO A 77 5.14 -11.44 -29.15
CA PRO A 77 4.72 -10.07 -29.42
C PRO A 77 5.31 -9.51 -30.72
N ARG A 78 4.57 -8.61 -31.38
CA ARG A 78 5.15 -7.73 -32.40
C ARG A 78 6.31 -6.97 -31.77
N LYS A 79 7.54 -7.29 -32.18
CA LYS A 79 8.74 -6.51 -31.84
C LYS A 79 8.57 -5.08 -32.34
N GLY A 80 8.26 -4.16 -31.44
CA GLY A 80 8.27 -2.73 -31.68
C GLY A 80 7.98 -1.98 -30.40
N LYS A 81 8.92 -1.13 -29.94
CA LYS A 81 8.61 -0.17 -28.87
C LYS A 81 7.46 0.70 -29.37
N ALA A 82 6.31 0.67 -28.69
CA ALA A 82 5.33 1.73 -28.85
C ALA A 82 6.05 3.05 -28.56
N ALA A 83 6.07 3.97 -29.52
CA ALA A 83 6.69 5.27 -29.34
C ALA A 83 6.10 5.92 -28.07
N GLN A 84 6.95 6.55 -27.24
CA GLN A 84 6.45 7.48 -26.23
C GLN A 84 5.74 8.60 -26.97
N THR A 85 4.43 8.48 -27.06
CA THR A 85 3.56 9.52 -27.55
C THR A 85 3.21 10.43 -26.38
N ASP A 86 2.81 11.65 -26.68
CA ASP A 86 2.16 12.59 -25.75
C ASP A 86 0.80 12.06 -25.19
N LYS A 87 0.50 10.77 -25.40
CA LYS A 87 -0.78 10.11 -25.15
C LYS A 87 -0.57 8.74 -24.51
N VAL A 88 -1.37 8.45 -23.50
CA VAL A 88 -1.57 7.12 -22.92
C VAL A 88 -2.74 6.47 -23.64
N GLN A 89 -2.46 5.42 -24.43
CA GLN A 89 -3.48 4.63 -25.13
C GLN A 89 -4.04 3.57 -24.17
N CYS A 90 -5.36 3.45 -24.09
CA CYS A 90 -6.03 2.52 -23.18
C CYS A 90 -6.75 1.42 -23.97
N TYR A 91 -6.55 0.18 -23.55
CA TYR A 91 -7.14 -1.01 -24.17
C TYR A 91 -7.67 -1.94 -23.07
N GLU A 92 -8.78 -2.61 -23.34
CA GLU A 92 -9.28 -3.69 -22.50
C GLU A 92 -8.35 -4.91 -22.65
N PRO A 93 -7.64 -5.36 -21.59
CA PRO A 93 -6.63 -6.42 -21.74
C PRO A 93 -7.19 -7.74 -22.27
N ALA A 94 -8.42 -8.07 -21.91
CA ALA A 94 -9.05 -9.35 -22.26
C ALA A 94 -9.53 -9.44 -23.72
N THR A 95 -9.78 -8.32 -24.39
CA THR A 95 -10.40 -8.27 -25.74
C THR A 95 -9.61 -7.42 -26.72
N MET A 96 -8.61 -6.68 -26.24
CA MET A 96 -7.89 -5.63 -26.97
C MET A 96 -8.79 -4.51 -27.52
N LYS A 97 -10.03 -4.40 -27.05
CA LYS A 97 -10.93 -3.31 -27.39
C LYS A 97 -10.30 -1.98 -26.97
N TYR A 98 -10.19 -1.05 -27.92
CA TYR A 98 -9.72 0.29 -27.65
C TYR A 98 -10.72 1.08 -26.78
N LEU A 99 -10.25 1.61 -25.65
CA LEU A 99 -11.06 2.36 -24.68
C LEU A 99 -10.92 3.88 -24.83
N GLY A 100 -9.96 4.34 -25.64
CA GLY A 100 -9.64 5.76 -25.82
C GLY A 100 -8.21 6.08 -25.40
N TYR A 101 -7.90 7.37 -25.28
CA TYR A 101 -6.59 7.83 -24.84
C TYR A 101 -6.72 9.04 -23.92
N PHE A 102 -5.66 9.27 -23.13
CA PHE A 102 -5.51 10.44 -22.29
C PHE A 102 -4.16 11.12 -22.55
N PRO A 103 -4.06 12.45 -22.47
CA PRO A 103 -2.77 13.13 -22.60
C PRO A 103 -1.84 12.74 -21.46
N ALA A 104 -0.58 12.44 -21.78
CA ALA A 104 0.45 12.22 -20.77
C ALA A 104 0.93 13.57 -20.23
N LEU A 105 0.73 13.84 -18.94
CA LEU A 105 1.04 15.15 -18.37
C LEU A 105 2.55 15.41 -18.35
N THR A 106 2.91 16.62 -18.79
CA THR A 106 4.28 17.14 -18.75
C THR A 106 4.70 17.49 -17.30
N PRO A 107 6.01 17.60 -17.03
CA PRO A 107 6.50 18.00 -15.70
C PRO A 107 5.93 19.32 -15.17
N ASP A 108 5.66 20.30 -16.02
CA ASP A 108 5.13 21.61 -15.60
C ASP A 108 3.64 21.55 -15.27
N GLU A 109 2.86 20.77 -16.02
CA GLU A 109 1.46 20.50 -15.68
C GLU A 109 1.34 19.76 -14.33
N VAL A 110 2.24 18.81 -14.05
CA VAL A 110 2.28 18.14 -12.74
C VAL A 110 2.53 19.15 -11.61
N LYS A 111 3.46 20.09 -11.78
CA LYS A 111 3.72 21.12 -10.78
C LYS A 111 2.50 22.02 -10.56
N GLU A 112 1.77 22.34 -11.62
CA GLU A 112 0.53 23.14 -11.50
C GLU A 112 -0.54 22.40 -10.70
N HIS A 113 -0.78 21.11 -10.98
CA HIS A 113 -1.68 20.27 -10.17
C HIS A 113 -1.26 20.23 -8.70
N VAL A 114 0.03 20.06 -8.42
CA VAL A 114 0.55 20.06 -7.05
C VAL A 114 0.38 21.44 -6.38
N ALA A 115 0.55 22.54 -7.12
CA ALA A 115 0.35 23.89 -6.60
C ALA A 115 -1.12 24.15 -6.23
N GLN A 116 -2.08 23.67 -7.04
CA GLN A 116 -3.51 23.76 -6.73
C GLN A 116 -3.89 22.89 -5.54
N ALA A 117 -3.37 21.66 -5.48
CA ALA A 117 -3.50 20.77 -4.32
C ALA A 117 -2.99 21.43 -3.03
N ARG A 118 -1.85 22.11 -3.10
CA ARG A 118 -1.25 22.82 -1.95
C ARG A 118 -2.10 23.99 -1.47
N LYS A 119 -2.80 24.70 -2.37
CA LYS A 119 -3.76 25.75 -1.99
C LYS A 119 -4.99 25.16 -1.31
N ALA A 120 -5.58 24.12 -1.91
CA ALA A 120 -6.72 23.39 -1.35
C ALA A 120 -6.41 22.80 0.04
N GLN A 121 -5.21 22.23 0.20
CA GLN A 121 -4.75 21.64 1.44
C GLN A 121 -4.77 22.62 2.62
N LYS A 122 -4.35 23.87 2.43
CA LYS A 122 -4.34 24.88 3.49
C LYS A 122 -5.74 25.18 4.05
N ILE A 123 -6.77 25.03 3.21
CA ILE A 123 -8.17 25.14 3.61
C ILE A 123 -8.58 23.85 4.34
N TRP A 124 -8.30 22.69 3.74
CA TRP A 124 -8.69 21.39 4.28
C TRP A 124 -8.01 21.04 5.61
N ALA A 125 -6.78 21.50 5.85
CA ALA A 125 -6.07 21.31 7.12
C ALA A 125 -6.87 21.83 8.34
N LYS A 126 -7.73 22.83 8.12
CA LYS A 126 -8.60 23.45 9.13
C LYS A 126 -9.96 22.74 9.28
N SER A 127 -10.26 21.75 8.43
CA SER A 127 -11.50 20.98 8.51
C SER A 127 -11.56 20.17 9.81
N SER A 128 -12.78 19.96 10.31
CA SER A 128 -13.03 19.12 11.48
C SER A 128 -13.04 17.64 11.12
N PHE A 129 -12.74 16.76 12.08
CA PHE A 129 -12.92 15.31 11.88
C PHE A 129 -14.34 14.94 11.49
N LYS A 130 -15.37 15.68 11.93
CA LYS A 130 -16.76 15.48 11.50
C LYS A 130 -16.89 15.60 9.97
N GLN A 131 -16.31 16.65 9.37
CA GLN A 131 -16.34 16.86 7.93
C GLN A 131 -15.55 15.78 7.17
N ARG A 132 -14.36 15.43 7.67
CA ARG A 132 -13.51 14.36 7.07
C ARG A 132 -14.19 12.99 7.11
N ARG A 133 -14.88 12.67 8.22
CA ARG A 133 -15.68 11.44 8.33
C ARG A 133 -16.89 11.45 7.40
N GLN A 134 -17.51 12.61 7.18
CA GLN A 134 -18.63 12.71 6.24
C GLN A 134 -18.18 12.39 4.81
N PHE A 135 -17.00 12.85 4.39
CA PHE A 135 -16.42 12.51 3.09
C PHE A 135 -16.30 11.00 2.91
N LEU A 136 -15.74 10.31 3.91
CA LEU A 136 -15.62 8.86 3.94
C LEU A 136 -16.98 8.15 3.90
N ARG A 137 -17.99 8.64 4.62
CA ARG A 137 -19.35 8.06 4.59
C ARG A 137 -20.02 8.18 3.24
N VAL A 138 -19.84 9.32 2.55
CA VAL A 138 -20.35 9.52 1.19
C VAL A 138 -19.71 8.52 0.23
N LEU A 139 -18.39 8.35 0.29
CA LEU A 139 -17.68 7.35 -0.51
C LEU A 139 -18.15 5.93 -0.19
N LEU A 140 -18.25 5.56 1.08
CA LEU A 140 -18.71 4.22 1.48
C LEU A 140 -20.12 3.94 0.95
N LYS A 141 -21.04 4.90 1.08
CA LYS A 141 -22.40 4.78 0.54
C LYS A 141 -22.38 4.54 -0.97
N TYR A 142 -21.65 5.36 -1.72
CA TYR A 142 -21.53 5.20 -3.17
C TYR A 142 -20.96 3.84 -3.57
N ILE A 143 -19.88 3.40 -2.90
CA ILE A 143 -19.25 2.10 -3.17
C ILE A 143 -20.24 0.95 -2.97
N LEU A 144 -21.05 0.99 -1.92
CA LEU A 144 -22.04 -0.06 -1.64
C LEU A 144 -23.20 -0.05 -2.64
N GLU A 145 -23.63 1.14 -3.09
CA GLU A 145 -24.70 1.31 -4.07
C GLU A 145 -24.27 0.94 -5.50
N HIS A 146 -22.97 1.02 -5.82
CA HIS A 146 -22.43 0.88 -7.18
C HIS A 146 -21.24 -0.11 -7.30
N GLN A 147 -21.18 -1.12 -6.43
CA GLN A 147 -20.08 -2.09 -6.41
C GLN A 147 -19.93 -2.85 -7.73
N ASP A 148 -21.04 -3.13 -8.42
CA ASP A 148 -21.09 -3.82 -9.71
C ASP A 148 -20.40 -2.99 -10.79
N LEU A 149 -20.75 -1.71 -10.90
CA LEU A 149 -20.15 -0.77 -11.84
C LEU A 149 -18.64 -0.61 -11.58
N ILE A 150 -18.23 -0.45 -10.32
CA ILE A 150 -16.81 -0.33 -9.96
C ILE A 150 -16.06 -1.61 -10.33
N CYS A 151 -16.63 -2.78 -10.08
CA CYS A 151 -16.04 -4.06 -10.47
C CYS A 151 -15.96 -4.22 -11.99
N GLU A 152 -16.97 -3.80 -12.73
CA GLU A 152 -16.99 -3.86 -14.21
C GLU A 152 -15.90 -2.97 -14.80
N VAL A 153 -15.80 -1.71 -14.34
CA VAL A 153 -14.75 -0.77 -14.76
C VAL A 153 -13.36 -1.33 -14.45
N SER A 154 -13.16 -1.88 -13.24
CA SER A 154 -11.88 -2.49 -12.85
C SER A 154 -11.54 -3.71 -13.69
N SER A 155 -12.52 -4.55 -13.98
CA SER A 155 -12.35 -5.78 -14.76
C SER A 155 -12.02 -5.46 -16.21
N ARG A 156 -12.67 -4.43 -16.78
CA ARG A 156 -12.43 -3.95 -18.15
C ARG A 156 -11.01 -3.41 -18.31
N ASP A 157 -10.51 -2.62 -17.36
CA ASP A 157 -9.20 -1.97 -17.49
C ASP A 157 -8.03 -2.89 -17.15
N THR A 158 -8.25 -3.97 -16.37
CA THR A 158 -7.16 -4.84 -15.89
C THR A 158 -7.27 -6.30 -16.29
N GLY A 159 -8.36 -6.71 -16.93
CA GLY A 159 -8.60 -8.10 -17.34
C GLY A 159 -9.00 -9.05 -16.21
N LYS A 160 -9.18 -8.57 -14.96
CA LYS A 160 -9.54 -9.43 -13.81
C LYS A 160 -11.01 -9.85 -13.84
N THR A 161 -11.37 -10.90 -13.11
CA THR A 161 -12.77 -11.31 -12.96
C THR A 161 -13.54 -10.37 -12.04
N MET A 162 -14.87 -10.30 -12.19
CA MET A 162 -15.74 -9.54 -11.29
C MET A 162 -15.60 -9.97 -9.82
N VAL A 163 -15.36 -11.26 -9.58
CA VAL A 163 -15.14 -11.79 -8.22
C VAL A 163 -13.81 -11.27 -7.66
N ASP A 164 -12.74 -11.33 -8.43
CA ASP A 164 -11.44 -10.82 -7.99
C ASP A 164 -11.45 -9.29 -7.82
N ALA A 165 -12.21 -8.58 -8.65
CA ALA A 165 -12.47 -7.15 -8.47
C ALA A 165 -13.22 -6.89 -7.15
N SER A 166 -14.27 -7.65 -6.85
CA SER A 166 -14.99 -7.49 -5.59
C SER A 166 -14.09 -7.73 -4.37
N LEU A 167 -13.26 -8.78 -4.42
CA LEU A 167 -12.35 -9.13 -3.32
C LEU A 167 -11.26 -8.07 -3.12
N GLY A 168 -10.63 -7.61 -4.21
CA GLY A 168 -9.45 -6.74 -4.14
C GLY A 168 -9.73 -5.24 -4.20
N GLU A 169 -10.83 -4.81 -4.82
CA GLU A 169 -11.21 -3.40 -4.99
C GLU A 169 -12.20 -2.95 -3.92
N ILE A 170 -13.30 -3.70 -3.77
CA ILE A 170 -14.44 -3.28 -2.97
C ILE A 170 -14.21 -3.60 -1.50
N MET A 171 -13.98 -4.89 -1.17
CA MET A 171 -13.88 -5.33 0.22
C MET A 171 -12.74 -4.60 0.97
N THR A 172 -11.55 -4.57 0.38
CA THR A 172 -10.37 -3.88 0.94
C THR A 172 -10.60 -2.39 1.18
N THR A 173 -11.27 -1.70 0.25
CA THR A 173 -11.56 -0.27 0.36
C THR A 173 -12.65 0.02 1.39
N CYS A 174 -13.69 -0.82 1.45
CA CYS A 174 -14.73 -0.74 2.48
C CYS A 174 -14.14 -0.94 3.89
N GLU A 175 -13.27 -1.92 4.08
CA GLU A 175 -12.56 -2.11 5.36
C GLU A 175 -11.71 -0.89 5.73
N LYS A 176 -11.00 -0.30 4.76
CA LYS A 176 -10.16 0.88 5.01
C LYS A 176 -11.00 2.06 5.48
N ILE A 177 -12.11 2.32 4.78
CA ILE A 177 -13.01 3.42 5.12
C ILE A 177 -13.62 3.18 6.50
N THR A 178 -14.09 1.95 6.77
CA THR A 178 -14.71 1.58 8.04
C THR A 178 -13.74 1.75 9.20
N TRP A 179 -12.51 1.26 9.08
CA TRP A 179 -11.48 1.45 10.09
C TRP A 179 -11.16 2.93 10.36
N LEU A 180 -11.03 3.77 9.32
CA LEU A 180 -10.82 5.21 9.50
C LEU A 180 -12.02 5.90 10.16
N LEU A 181 -13.24 5.46 9.83
CA LEU A 181 -14.46 5.92 10.48
C LEU A 181 -14.51 5.48 11.94
N ASP A 182 -14.01 4.31 12.32
CA ASP A 182 -14.13 3.85 13.71
C ASP A 182 -13.01 4.41 14.59
N GLU A 183 -11.76 4.36 14.10
CA GLU A 183 -10.58 4.60 14.90
C GLU A 183 -9.69 5.75 14.43
N GLY A 184 -9.83 6.22 13.19
CA GLY A 184 -8.86 7.15 12.59
C GLY A 184 -8.62 8.42 13.42
N GLU A 185 -9.68 9.02 13.96
CA GLU A 185 -9.58 10.22 14.80
C GLU A 185 -8.81 9.95 16.11
N LYS A 186 -9.05 8.80 16.75
CA LYS A 186 -8.37 8.41 17.99
C LYS A 186 -6.86 8.40 17.79
N TRP A 187 -6.39 7.90 16.66
CA TRP A 187 -4.97 7.77 16.36
C TRP A 187 -4.28 9.06 15.92
N LEU A 188 -5.05 10.12 15.64
CA LEU A 188 -4.53 11.45 15.33
C LEU A 188 -4.62 12.43 16.51
N LYS A 189 -5.13 12.00 17.67
CA LYS A 189 -5.11 12.81 18.90
C LYS A 189 -3.71 12.84 19.53
N PRO A 190 -3.38 13.90 20.30
CA PRO A 190 -2.11 13.97 21.01
C PRO A 190 -1.90 12.81 21.98
N GLU A 191 -0.70 12.23 21.98
CA GLU A 191 -0.30 11.16 22.90
C GLU A 191 0.58 11.69 24.02
N TYR A 192 0.17 11.53 25.27
CA TYR A 192 0.97 11.95 26.43
C TYR A 192 2.05 10.93 26.77
N ARG A 193 3.26 11.42 27.05
CA ARG A 193 4.44 10.60 27.35
C ARG A 193 4.98 10.94 28.74
N SER A 194 5.67 9.98 29.35
CA SER A 194 6.36 10.20 30.63
C SER A 194 7.49 11.21 30.45
N THR A 195 7.62 12.15 31.38
CA THR A 195 8.68 13.18 31.37
C THR A 195 9.93 12.76 32.13
N GLY A 196 9.90 11.64 32.86
CA GLY A 196 11.00 11.23 33.73
C GLY A 196 11.17 12.12 34.96
N ARG A 197 12.16 11.79 35.80
CA ARG A 197 12.36 12.39 37.13
C ARG A 197 12.80 13.86 37.08
N SER A 198 13.72 14.20 36.18
CA SER A 198 14.26 15.56 36.05
C SER A 198 13.23 16.57 35.54
N MET A 199 12.19 16.10 34.84
CA MET A 199 11.20 16.94 34.17
C MET A 199 9.78 16.70 34.72
N LEU A 200 9.62 16.35 36.00
CA LEU A 200 8.29 16.16 36.62
C LEU A 200 7.40 17.41 36.55
N HIS A 201 8.01 18.60 36.53
CA HIS A 201 7.32 19.88 36.34
C HIS A 201 6.85 20.12 34.90
N LYS A 202 7.15 19.20 33.97
CA LYS A 202 6.74 19.27 32.57
C LYS A 202 5.55 18.37 32.26
N ARG A 203 4.94 18.63 31.11
CA ARG A 203 4.00 17.75 30.42
C ARG A 203 4.51 17.55 28.99
N ALA A 204 4.78 16.29 28.62
CA ALA A 204 5.23 15.93 27.29
C ALA A 204 4.10 15.26 26.51
N LYS A 205 3.92 15.67 25.25
CA LYS A 205 2.97 15.08 24.31
C LYS A 205 3.58 14.97 22.92
N VAL A 206 3.08 14.02 22.15
CA VAL A 206 3.35 13.88 20.71
C VAL A 206 2.09 14.28 19.96
N GLU A 207 2.22 15.20 19.02
CA GLU A 207 1.11 15.72 18.22
C GLU A 207 1.30 15.34 16.74
N PHE A 208 0.18 15.18 16.02
CA PHE A 208 0.16 14.77 14.62
C PHE A 208 -0.50 15.85 13.78
N TYR A 209 0.23 16.38 12.80
CA TYR A 209 -0.23 17.43 11.89
C TYR A 209 -0.15 16.95 10.44
N PRO A 210 -0.99 17.43 9.51
CA PRO A 210 -0.81 17.11 8.09
C PRO A 210 0.55 17.60 7.59
N LEU A 211 1.15 16.84 6.67
CA LEU A 211 2.42 17.17 6.00
C LEU A 211 2.24 18.29 4.97
N GLY A 212 1.12 18.29 4.25
CA GLY A 212 0.90 19.13 3.07
C GLY A 212 0.31 18.30 1.94
N VAL A 213 1.00 18.23 0.80
CA VAL A 213 0.62 17.41 -0.35
C VAL A 213 1.31 16.06 -0.26
N VAL A 214 0.52 14.99 -0.20
CA VAL A 214 1.01 13.61 -0.35
C VAL A 214 0.90 13.22 -1.82
N GLY A 215 2.03 12.92 -2.44
CA GLY A 215 2.06 12.29 -3.76
C GLY A 215 1.93 10.78 -3.63
N ALA A 216 1.15 10.14 -4.51
CA ALA A 216 1.10 8.70 -4.63
C ALA A 216 1.36 8.28 -6.07
N ILE A 217 2.18 7.25 -6.27
CA ILE A 217 2.39 6.60 -7.57
C ILE A 217 1.95 5.15 -7.40
N VAL A 218 0.93 4.72 -8.14
CA VAL A 218 0.17 3.51 -7.82
C VAL A 218 0.04 2.56 -9.01
N SER A 219 0.06 1.25 -8.73
CA SER A 219 0.05 0.18 -9.74
C SER A 219 -1.35 -0.11 -10.30
N TRP A 220 -1.38 -0.84 -11.42
CA TRP A 220 -2.57 -1.19 -12.22
C TRP A 220 -3.35 -2.41 -11.73
N ASN A 221 -2.82 -3.20 -10.79
CA ASN A 221 -3.41 -4.50 -10.46
C ASN A 221 -4.74 -4.41 -9.72
N TYR A 222 -4.90 -3.43 -8.81
CA TYR A 222 -6.17 -3.13 -8.16
C TYR A 222 -6.46 -1.61 -8.20
N PRO A 223 -6.80 -1.02 -9.37
CA PRO A 223 -6.70 0.41 -9.57
C PRO A 223 -7.65 1.23 -8.72
N PHE A 224 -8.84 0.72 -8.38
CA PHE A 224 -9.75 1.43 -7.49
C PHE A 224 -9.16 1.50 -6.09
N HIS A 225 -8.80 0.35 -5.52
CA HIS A 225 -8.21 0.31 -4.18
C HIS A 225 -6.87 1.05 -4.10
N ASN A 226 -6.03 0.92 -5.12
CA ASN A 226 -4.71 1.55 -5.19
C ASN A 226 -4.80 3.08 -5.27
N VAL A 227 -5.84 3.64 -5.89
CA VAL A 227 -6.14 5.08 -5.82
C VAL A 227 -6.66 5.45 -4.43
N PHE A 228 -7.65 4.71 -3.93
CA PHE A 228 -8.38 5.09 -2.73
C PHE A 228 -7.56 4.94 -1.46
N ASN A 229 -6.76 3.89 -1.30
CA ASN A 229 -6.05 3.62 -0.05
C ASN A 229 -5.10 4.77 0.39
N PRO A 230 -4.15 5.27 -0.44
CA PRO A 230 -3.33 6.41 -0.06
C PRO A 230 -4.15 7.70 0.07
N MET A 231 -5.17 7.89 -0.77
CA MET A 231 -6.05 9.07 -0.73
C MET A 231 -6.80 9.17 0.60
N LEU A 232 -7.41 8.06 1.05
CA LEU A 232 -8.21 8.00 2.27
C LEU A 232 -7.38 8.37 3.49
N ALA A 233 -6.16 7.84 3.62
CA ALA A 233 -5.25 8.17 4.71
C ALA A 233 -4.79 9.65 4.66
N ALA A 234 -4.42 10.14 3.47
CA ALA A 234 -3.97 11.52 3.27
C ALA A 234 -5.07 12.54 3.59
N VAL A 235 -6.25 12.39 2.98
CA VAL A 235 -7.38 13.32 3.15
C VAL A 235 -7.91 13.29 4.59
N PHE A 236 -7.98 12.10 5.21
CA PHE A 236 -8.44 11.98 6.59
C PHE A 236 -7.48 12.66 7.59
N SER A 237 -6.16 12.57 7.35
CA SER A 237 -5.16 13.27 8.16
C SER A 237 -5.06 14.78 7.88
N GLY A 238 -5.75 15.29 6.86
CA GLY A 238 -5.82 16.72 6.52
C GLY A 238 -4.84 17.17 5.44
N ASN A 239 -4.31 16.23 4.67
CA ASN A 239 -3.45 16.47 3.51
C ASN A 239 -4.28 16.62 2.23
N ALA A 240 -3.66 17.19 1.19
CA ALA A 240 -4.10 16.99 -0.19
C ALA A 240 -3.40 15.75 -0.77
N ALA A 241 -3.97 15.18 -1.83
CA ALA A 241 -3.40 14.03 -2.52
C ALA A 241 -3.24 14.28 -4.02
N VAL A 242 -2.08 13.96 -4.60
CA VAL A 242 -1.87 13.93 -6.06
C VAL A 242 -1.41 12.54 -6.44
N ILE A 243 -2.24 11.83 -7.21
CA ILE A 243 -2.11 10.40 -7.43
C ILE A 243 -1.82 10.16 -8.90
N LYS A 244 -0.61 9.71 -9.22
CA LYS A 244 -0.24 9.25 -10.55
C LYS A 244 -0.60 7.77 -10.68
N VAL A 245 -1.59 7.48 -11.50
CA VAL A 245 -1.98 6.10 -11.82
C VAL A 245 -1.03 5.51 -12.86
N SER A 246 -0.96 4.18 -12.90
CA SER A 246 -0.33 3.45 -14.00
C SER A 246 -0.96 3.84 -15.34
N GLU A 247 -0.13 3.95 -16.37
CA GLU A 247 -0.57 4.10 -17.77
C GLU A 247 -1.53 2.97 -18.18
N HIS A 248 -1.37 1.77 -17.61
CA HIS A 248 -2.23 0.61 -17.86
C HIS A 248 -3.56 0.62 -17.10
N ALA A 249 -3.79 1.59 -16.21
CA ALA A 249 -5.05 1.73 -15.46
C ALA A 249 -5.58 3.18 -15.50
N THR A 250 -5.21 3.92 -16.55
CA THR A 250 -5.56 5.33 -16.68
C THR A 250 -7.05 5.52 -16.94
N TRP A 251 -7.66 4.64 -17.75
CA TRP A 251 -9.07 4.78 -18.13
C TRP A 251 -9.99 4.64 -16.91
N SER A 252 -9.79 3.60 -16.10
CA SER A 252 -10.51 3.41 -14.84
C SER A 252 -10.18 4.49 -13.81
N GLY A 253 -8.90 4.88 -13.69
CA GLY A 253 -8.46 5.95 -12.78
C GLY A 253 -9.18 7.28 -13.02
N CYS A 254 -9.35 7.68 -14.28
CA CYS A 254 -10.09 8.88 -14.64
C CYS A 254 -11.59 8.80 -14.32
N PHE A 255 -12.21 7.62 -14.46
CA PHE A 255 -13.58 7.41 -14.00
C PHE A 255 -13.67 7.54 -12.48
N TYR A 256 -12.76 6.93 -11.73
CA TYR A 256 -12.73 7.01 -10.26
C TYR A 256 -12.50 8.43 -9.74
N PHE A 257 -11.81 9.27 -10.50
CA PHE A 257 -11.64 10.68 -10.15
C PHE A 257 -12.98 11.41 -10.01
N ARG A 258 -13.96 11.09 -10.88
CA ARG A 258 -15.30 11.70 -10.86
C ARG A 258 -16.04 11.37 -9.56
N ILE A 259 -15.90 10.13 -9.06
CA ILE A 259 -16.45 9.69 -7.77
C ILE A 259 -15.87 10.54 -6.63
N ILE A 260 -14.55 10.75 -6.65
CA ILE A 260 -13.85 11.55 -5.64
C ILE A 260 -14.32 13.01 -5.69
N GLN A 261 -14.40 13.61 -6.88
CA GLN A 261 -14.85 15.00 -7.06
C GLN A 261 -16.28 15.20 -6.55
N ALA A 262 -17.19 14.29 -6.89
CA ALA A 262 -18.57 14.35 -6.44
C ALA A 262 -18.67 14.23 -4.90
N ALA A 263 -17.90 13.32 -4.29
CA ALA A 263 -17.85 13.17 -2.84
C ALA A 263 -17.23 14.39 -2.12
N LEU A 264 -16.19 15.02 -2.68
CA LEU A 264 -15.60 16.25 -2.15
C LEU A 264 -16.62 17.40 -2.17
N SER A 265 -17.31 17.57 -3.30
CA SER A 265 -18.36 18.58 -3.47
C SER A 265 -19.49 18.40 -2.45
N ALA A 266 -19.96 17.16 -2.25
CA ALA A 266 -21.04 16.83 -1.32
C ALA A 266 -20.77 17.19 0.15
N VAL A 267 -19.50 17.38 0.54
CA VAL A 267 -19.11 17.78 1.90
C VAL A 267 -18.55 19.19 2.00
N GLY A 268 -18.59 19.96 0.91
CA GLY A 268 -18.01 21.29 0.82
C GLY A 268 -16.49 21.29 1.02
N ALA A 269 -15.81 20.23 0.58
CA ALA A 269 -14.34 20.21 0.52
C ALA A 269 -13.85 21.03 -0.69
N PRO A 270 -12.61 21.55 -0.65
CA PRO A 270 -12.02 22.21 -1.82
C PRO A 270 -11.96 21.24 -3.02
N GLU A 271 -12.36 21.71 -4.20
CA GLU A 271 -12.42 20.91 -5.43
C GLU A 271 -11.07 20.27 -5.79
N ASN A 272 -9.99 21.05 -5.71
CA ASN A 272 -8.62 20.62 -6.01
C ASN A 272 -7.92 19.90 -4.84
N LEU A 273 -8.66 19.31 -3.89
CA LEU A 273 -8.04 18.63 -2.75
C LEU A 273 -7.35 17.31 -3.17
N VAL A 274 -7.92 16.64 -4.18
CA VAL A 274 -7.38 15.40 -4.74
C VAL A 274 -7.23 15.59 -6.24
N HIS A 275 -6.14 15.08 -6.80
CA HIS A 275 -5.94 14.98 -8.25
C HIS A 275 -5.56 13.56 -8.61
N ILE A 276 -6.11 13.06 -9.73
CA ILE A 276 -5.61 11.88 -10.43
C ILE A 276 -4.94 12.37 -11.71
N ILE A 277 -3.68 11.99 -11.88
CA ILE A 277 -2.85 12.36 -13.03
C ILE A 277 -2.35 11.12 -13.77
N THR A 278 -2.10 11.25 -15.06
CA THR A 278 -1.60 10.18 -15.93
C THR A 278 -0.40 10.63 -16.75
N GLY A 279 0.42 9.66 -17.16
CA GLY A 279 1.60 9.88 -17.98
C GLY A 279 2.70 8.88 -17.62
N PHE A 280 3.90 9.07 -18.19
CA PHE A 280 4.99 8.10 -18.10
C PHE A 280 5.98 8.44 -16.97
N ALA A 281 7.24 8.00 -17.12
CA ALA A 281 8.29 8.17 -16.12
C ALA A 281 8.51 9.64 -15.74
N GLU A 282 8.51 10.56 -16.71
CA GLU A 282 8.73 11.99 -16.47
C GLU A 282 7.66 12.61 -15.56
N THR A 283 6.39 12.26 -15.79
CA THR A 283 5.25 12.65 -14.94
C THR A 283 5.47 12.18 -13.50
N GLY A 284 5.92 10.93 -13.32
CA GLY A 284 6.24 10.36 -12.01
C GLY A 284 7.40 11.07 -11.32
N GLN A 285 8.49 11.33 -12.04
CA GLN A 285 9.65 12.06 -11.52
C GLN A 285 9.29 13.49 -11.10
N ALA A 286 8.50 14.19 -11.91
CA ALA A 286 8.00 15.52 -11.60
C ALA A 286 7.15 15.53 -10.32
N LEU A 287 6.30 14.51 -10.13
CA LEU A 287 5.50 14.37 -8.93
C LEU A 287 6.40 14.16 -7.70
N VAL A 288 7.38 13.25 -7.78
CA VAL A 288 8.33 12.97 -6.69
C VAL A 288 9.02 14.23 -6.20
N SER A 289 9.43 15.14 -7.09
CA SER A 289 10.14 16.37 -6.71
C SER A 289 9.25 17.53 -6.24
N SER A 290 7.91 17.40 -6.31
CA SER A 290 7.01 18.54 -6.09
C SER A 290 6.17 18.47 -4.81
N VAL A 291 6.10 17.29 -4.19
CA VAL A 291 5.23 17.00 -3.04
C VAL A 291 5.98 17.00 -1.71
N ASP A 292 5.27 16.86 -0.58
CA ASP A 292 5.88 16.86 0.75
C ASP A 292 6.13 15.43 1.28
N LYS A 293 5.55 14.41 0.64
CA LYS A 293 5.79 12.98 0.87
C LYS A 293 5.39 12.15 -0.35
N ILE A 294 6.09 11.05 -0.62
CA ILE A 294 5.70 10.06 -1.63
C ILE A 294 5.28 8.74 -0.99
N ILE A 295 4.19 8.16 -1.49
CA ILE A 295 3.83 6.76 -1.32
C ILE A 295 3.96 6.10 -2.70
N PHE A 296 4.75 5.05 -2.81
CA PHE A 296 4.91 4.31 -4.05
C PHE A 296 4.55 2.84 -3.86
N VAL A 297 3.70 2.36 -4.78
CA VAL A 297 3.35 0.94 -4.90
C VAL A 297 3.79 0.45 -6.27
N GLY A 298 4.69 -0.52 -6.34
CA GLY A 298 5.19 -1.05 -7.61
C GLY A 298 6.45 -1.92 -7.51
N SER A 299 7.28 -1.92 -8.55
CA SER A 299 8.45 -2.82 -8.60
C SER A 299 9.66 -2.27 -7.84
N PRO A 300 10.55 -3.13 -7.30
CA PRO A 300 11.76 -2.67 -6.61
C PRO A 300 12.70 -1.82 -7.47
N GLY A 301 12.75 -2.08 -8.79
CA GLY A 301 13.52 -1.28 -9.73
C GLY A 301 13.06 0.18 -9.76
N VAL A 302 11.74 0.40 -9.86
CA VAL A 302 11.16 1.75 -9.83
C VAL A 302 11.24 2.38 -8.44
N GLY A 303 11.09 1.58 -7.38
CA GLY A 303 11.26 2.05 -6.00
C GLY A 303 12.64 2.67 -5.75
N ARG A 304 13.70 2.05 -6.28
CA ARG A 304 15.07 2.61 -6.24
C ARG A 304 15.18 3.94 -6.99
N MET A 305 14.56 4.05 -8.17
CA MET A 305 14.55 5.30 -8.94
C MET A 305 13.81 6.43 -8.19
N ILE A 306 12.69 6.11 -7.54
CA ILE A 306 11.93 7.06 -6.72
C ILE A 306 12.77 7.53 -5.53
N MET A 307 13.43 6.60 -4.82
CA MET A 307 14.27 6.95 -3.68
C MET A 307 15.45 7.84 -4.10
N GLN A 308 16.10 7.53 -5.24
CA GLN A 308 17.15 8.37 -5.81
C GLN A 308 16.63 9.79 -6.07
N LYS A 309 15.47 9.92 -6.72
CA LYS A 309 14.89 11.23 -7.03
C LYS A 309 14.45 12.00 -5.78
N ALA A 310 13.83 11.33 -4.82
CA ALA A 310 13.37 11.93 -3.57
C ALA A 310 14.53 12.41 -2.69
N SER A 311 15.71 11.80 -2.80
CA SER A 311 16.90 12.19 -2.04
C SER A 311 17.44 13.58 -2.40
N GLU A 312 17.16 14.08 -3.60
CA GLU A 312 17.58 15.42 -4.04
C GLU A 312 16.96 16.54 -3.19
N THR A 313 15.76 16.32 -2.64
CA THR A 313 14.99 17.30 -1.87
C THR A 313 14.63 16.79 -0.47
N LEU A 314 15.16 15.64 -0.06
CA LEU A 314 14.88 14.97 1.22
C LEU A 314 13.39 14.67 1.45
N ILE A 315 12.66 14.40 0.36
CA ILE A 315 11.25 14.03 0.45
C ILE A 315 11.14 12.62 1.04
N PRO A 316 10.38 12.41 2.12
CA PRO A 316 10.20 11.09 2.70
C PRO A 316 9.39 10.19 1.77
N VAL A 317 9.78 8.93 1.66
CA VAL A 317 9.11 7.92 0.84
C VAL A 317 8.57 6.78 1.71
N THR A 318 7.39 6.26 1.36
CA THR A 318 6.93 4.93 1.77
C THR A 318 6.95 4.06 0.52
N LEU A 319 7.69 2.95 0.54
CA LEU A 319 7.85 2.06 -0.60
C LEU A 319 7.21 0.71 -0.30
N GLU A 320 6.22 0.35 -1.10
CA GLU A 320 5.50 -0.91 -1.04
C GLU A 320 5.75 -1.66 -2.33
N LEU A 321 6.67 -2.60 -2.23
CA LEU A 321 7.25 -3.23 -3.41
C LEU A 321 6.86 -4.71 -3.48
N GLY A 322 7.10 -5.31 -4.64
CA GLY A 322 6.77 -6.70 -4.93
C GLY A 322 7.19 -7.73 -3.88
N GLY A 323 6.65 -8.93 -4.03
CA GLY A 323 6.80 -10.03 -3.09
C GLY A 323 7.36 -11.30 -3.73
N LYS A 324 7.78 -12.22 -2.87
CA LYS A 324 7.99 -13.63 -3.22
C LYS A 324 7.48 -14.48 -2.07
N ASP A 325 6.23 -14.20 -1.71
CA ASP A 325 5.64 -14.61 -0.44
C ASP A 325 5.56 -16.14 -0.36
N SER A 326 6.00 -16.66 0.78
CA SER A 326 6.04 -18.10 1.04
C SER A 326 4.70 -18.59 1.58
N PHE A 327 4.24 -19.72 1.07
CA PHE A 327 3.07 -20.45 1.54
C PHE A 327 3.51 -21.82 2.07
N ILE A 328 3.58 -21.95 3.40
CA ILE A 328 4.10 -23.13 4.08
C ILE A 328 2.94 -24.00 4.55
N VAL A 329 2.96 -25.29 4.21
CA VAL A 329 1.93 -26.26 4.58
C VAL A 329 2.56 -27.43 5.34
N CYS A 330 2.32 -27.49 6.65
CA CYS A 330 2.70 -28.61 7.49
C CYS A 330 1.79 -29.82 7.25
N GLU A 331 2.21 -30.99 7.71
CA GLU A 331 1.55 -32.27 7.49
C GLU A 331 0.22 -32.45 8.24
N ASP A 332 0.00 -31.70 9.31
CA ASP A 332 -1.12 -31.86 10.24
C ASP A 332 -2.36 -31.01 9.88
N VAL A 333 -2.44 -30.51 8.65
CA VAL A 333 -3.50 -29.59 8.20
C VAL A 333 -4.76 -30.29 7.72
N ASP A 334 -5.87 -29.55 7.70
CA ASP A 334 -7.05 -29.88 6.88
C ASP A 334 -6.72 -29.65 5.39
N LEU A 335 -6.16 -30.69 4.77
CA LEU A 335 -5.58 -30.60 3.43
C LEU A 335 -6.58 -30.09 2.36
N PRO A 336 -7.82 -30.60 2.23
CA PRO A 336 -8.78 -30.08 1.25
C PRO A 336 -9.05 -28.58 1.39
N ASN A 337 -9.14 -28.07 2.62
CA ASN A 337 -9.34 -26.65 2.87
C ASN A 337 -8.10 -25.84 2.46
N VAL A 338 -6.90 -26.25 2.91
CA VAL A 338 -5.66 -25.54 2.59
C VAL A 338 -5.38 -25.51 1.09
N VAL A 339 -5.73 -26.57 0.36
CA VAL A 339 -5.60 -26.60 -1.11
C VAL A 339 -6.46 -25.51 -1.76
N GLN A 340 -7.70 -25.28 -1.32
CA GLN A 340 -8.54 -24.19 -1.87
C GLN A 340 -7.92 -22.82 -1.60
N VAL A 341 -7.39 -22.62 -0.40
CA VAL A 341 -6.70 -21.38 -0.03
C VAL A 341 -5.45 -21.19 -0.89
N ALA A 342 -4.65 -22.23 -1.12
CA ALA A 342 -3.46 -22.20 -1.97
C ALA A 342 -3.78 -21.82 -3.42
N ILE A 343 -4.86 -22.37 -3.98
CA ILE A 343 -5.32 -22.02 -5.33
C ILE A 343 -5.71 -20.54 -5.42
N ARG A 344 -6.50 -20.03 -4.47
CA ARG A 344 -6.85 -18.60 -4.43
C ARG A 344 -5.60 -17.73 -4.27
N ALA A 345 -4.67 -18.15 -3.40
CA ALA A 345 -3.45 -17.41 -3.12
C ALA A 345 -2.54 -17.23 -4.34
N ALA A 346 -2.53 -18.19 -5.25
CA ALA A 346 -1.75 -18.12 -6.48
C ALA A 346 -2.48 -17.53 -7.69
N LEU A 347 -3.80 -17.72 -7.77
CA LEU A 347 -4.55 -17.47 -9.01
C LEU A 347 -5.49 -16.26 -8.94
N GLN A 348 -5.74 -15.68 -7.77
CA GLN A 348 -6.56 -14.46 -7.66
C GLN A 348 -6.01 -13.36 -8.58
N SER A 349 -6.88 -12.80 -9.43
CA SER A 349 -6.52 -11.80 -10.43
C SER A 349 -5.39 -12.27 -11.37
N SER A 350 -5.42 -13.56 -11.73
CA SER A 350 -4.39 -14.23 -12.56
C SER A 350 -2.99 -14.14 -11.93
N GLY A 351 -2.91 -14.20 -10.60
CA GLY A 351 -1.66 -14.12 -9.83
C GLY A 351 -1.04 -12.73 -9.76
N GLN A 352 -1.73 -11.69 -10.25
CA GLN A 352 -1.25 -10.31 -10.24
C GLN A 352 -1.59 -9.62 -8.90
N ASN A 353 -1.13 -10.22 -7.80
CA ASN A 353 -1.42 -9.78 -6.43
C ASN A 353 -0.13 -9.70 -5.61
N CYS A 354 0.18 -8.53 -5.04
CA CYS A 354 1.38 -8.36 -4.22
C CYS A 354 1.35 -9.22 -2.95
N ALA A 355 0.17 -9.42 -2.34
CA ALA A 355 -0.02 -10.33 -1.22
C ALA A 355 -0.22 -11.80 -1.66
N GLY A 356 -0.06 -12.10 -2.97
CA GLY A 356 -0.21 -13.43 -3.55
C GLY A 356 0.92 -14.37 -3.15
N ALA A 357 0.61 -15.66 -3.03
CA ALA A 357 1.61 -16.68 -2.75
C ALA A 357 2.41 -17.02 -4.02
N GLU A 358 3.73 -16.96 -3.91
CA GLU A 358 4.65 -17.10 -5.05
C GLU A 358 5.60 -18.30 -4.88
N ARG A 359 5.72 -18.87 -3.68
CA ARG A 359 6.52 -20.07 -3.37
C ARG A 359 5.75 -20.97 -2.42
N PHE A 360 5.43 -22.19 -2.85
CA PHE A 360 4.71 -23.15 -2.04
C PHE A 360 5.68 -24.18 -1.46
N TYR A 361 5.74 -24.26 -0.14
CA TYR A 361 6.54 -25.24 0.60
C TYR A 361 5.59 -26.21 1.29
N VAL A 362 5.64 -27.48 0.92
CA VAL A 362 4.71 -28.49 1.42
C VAL A 362 5.47 -29.63 2.08
N HIS A 363 5.05 -30.01 3.28
CA HIS A 363 5.71 -31.08 4.03
C HIS A 363 5.68 -32.40 3.25
N ASN A 364 6.79 -33.13 3.27
CA ASN A 364 7.00 -34.32 2.44
C ASN A 364 5.87 -35.36 2.59
N ASP A 365 5.38 -35.56 3.81
CA ASP A 365 4.34 -36.56 4.13
C ASP A 365 2.99 -36.34 3.43
N ILE A 366 2.67 -35.09 3.09
CA ILE A 366 1.41 -34.73 2.41
C ILE A 366 1.61 -34.23 0.98
N TYR A 367 2.86 -34.11 0.52
CA TYR A 367 3.20 -33.49 -0.77
C TYR A 367 2.42 -34.09 -1.95
N SER A 368 2.45 -35.42 -2.09
CA SER A 368 1.81 -36.10 -3.22
C SER A 368 0.29 -35.90 -3.22
N ALA A 369 -0.33 -35.89 -2.04
CA ALA A 369 -1.76 -35.65 -1.90
C ALA A 369 -2.13 -34.19 -2.19
N PHE A 370 -1.31 -33.24 -1.72
CA PHE A 370 -1.47 -31.81 -2.01
C PHE A 370 -1.38 -31.53 -3.50
N VAL A 371 -0.30 -31.98 -4.17
CA VAL A 371 -0.09 -31.79 -5.61
C VAL A 371 -1.24 -32.40 -6.42
N SER A 372 -1.67 -33.63 -6.08
CA SER A 372 -2.78 -34.30 -6.78
C SER A 372 -4.09 -33.50 -6.71
N GLN A 373 -4.42 -32.94 -5.54
CA GLN A 373 -5.63 -32.12 -5.38
C GLN A 373 -5.52 -30.76 -6.08
N VAL A 374 -4.36 -30.10 -6.00
CA VAL A 374 -4.08 -28.86 -6.76
C VAL A 374 -4.22 -29.10 -8.25
N VAL A 375 -3.61 -30.18 -8.77
CA VAL A 375 -3.70 -30.56 -10.18
C VAL A 375 -5.15 -30.74 -10.61
N LYS A 376 -5.95 -31.47 -9.81
CA LYS A 376 -7.37 -31.70 -10.11
C LYS A 376 -8.15 -30.39 -10.26
N ILE A 377 -7.92 -29.42 -9.37
CA ILE A 377 -8.62 -28.13 -9.41
C ILE A 377 -8.13 -27.30 -10.60
N VAL A 378 -6.82 -27.19 -10.81
CA VAL A 378 -6.26 -26.39 -11.91
C VAL A 378 -6.72 -26.91 -13.27
N LYS A 379 -6.88 -28.23 -13.46
CA LYS A 379 -7.48 -28.80 -14.70
C LYS A 379 -8.90 -28.32 -14.96
N SER A 380 -9.67 -28.00 -13.92
CA SER A 380 -11.06 -27.53 -14.06
C SER A 380 -11.19 -26.03 -14.26
N ILE A 381 -10.11 -25.25 -14.11
CA ILE A 381 -10.14 -23.80 -14.26
C ILE A 381 -10.24 -23.45 -15.74
N CYS A 382 -11.23 -22.61 -16.06
CA CYS A 382 -11.43 -22.04 -17.39
C CYS A 382 -11.00 -20.58 -17.43
N VAL A 383 -10.03 -20.28 -18.29
CA VAL A 383 -9.49 -18.93 -18.50
C VAL A 383 -10.19 -18.26 -19.69
N GLY A 384 -10.54 -16.98 -19.57
CA GLY A 384 -11.08 -16.22 -20.71
C GLY A 384 -11.61 -14.82 -20.36
N PRO A 385 -12.26 -14.14 -21.32
CA PRO A 385 -12.69 -12.74 -21.17
C PRO A 385 -13.79 -12.58 -20.12
N PRO A 386 -13.50 -11.97 -18.95
CA PRO A 386 -14.36 -12.03 -17.77
C PRO A 386 -15.70 -11.29 -17.91
N LEU A 387 -15.81 -10.35 -18.86
CA LEU A 387 -17.03 -9.60 -19.14
C LEU A 387 -17.86 -10.17 -20.30
N SER A 388 -17.35 -11.17 -21.02
CA SER A 388 -18.02 -11.78 -22.16
C SER A 388 -18.57 -13.18 -21.86
N GLY A 389 -18.28 -13.74 -20.68
CA GLY A 389 -18.75 -15.05 -20.27
C GLY A 389 -18.38 -15.39 -18.84
N ARG A 390 -18.72 -16.61 -18.41
CA ARG A 390 -18.38 -17.11 -17.08
C ARG A 390 -17.03 -17.83 -17.13
N TYR A 391 -15.99 -17.15 -16.66
CA TYR A 391 -14.63 -17.67 -16.55
C TYR A 391 -14.15 -17.59 -15.10
N ASP A 392 -13.28 -18.52 -14.71
CA ASP A 392 -12.74 -18.60 -13.36
C ASP A 392 -11.52 -17.68 -13.18
N MET A 393 -10.82 -17.39 -14.28
CA MET A 393 -9.62 -16.56 -14.31
C MET A 393 -9.61 -15.69 -15.57
N GLY A 394 -9.15 -14.45 -15.43
CA GLY A 394 -9.15 -13.45 -16.49
C GLY A 394 -7.79 -13.29 -17.18
N ALA A 395 -7.65 -12.19 -17.91
CA ALA A 395 -6.41 -11.83 -18.60
C ALA A 395 -5.36 -11.26 -17.63
N ILE A 396 -4.11 -11.40 -18.01
CA ILE A 396 -3.01 -10.57 -17.53
C ILE A 396 -3.24 -9.14 -18.08
N CYS A 397 -2.81 -8.10 -17.36
CA CYS A 397 -3.06 -6.72 -17.75
C CYS A 397 -2.05 -6.17 -18.77
N MET A 398 -0.79 -6.61 -18.69
CA MET A 398 0.31 -6.11 -19.52
C MET A 398 0.70 -7.12 -20.61
N ILE A 399 0.69 -6.65 -21.86
CA ILE A 399 0.92 -7.45 -23.08
C ILE A 399 2.24 -8.26 -23.04
N GLU A 400 3.33 -7.66 -22.57
CA GLU A 400 4.67 -8.29 -22.59
C GLU A 400 4.91 -9.24 -21.41
N HIS A 401 4.00 -9.29 -20.43
CA HIS A 401 4.22 -10.03 -19.19
C HIS A 401 4.09 -11.54 -19.37
N SER A 402 3.26 -12.01 -20.30
CA SER A 402 3.13 -13.44 -20.65
C SER A 402 4.47 -14.04 -21.11
N GLU A 403 5.27 -13.29 -21.88
CA GLU A 403 6.61 -13.72 -22.33
C GLU A 403 7.57 -13.86 -21.14
N LYS A 404 7.56 -12.91 -20.20
CA LYS A 404 8.34 -13.01 -18.95
C LYS A 404 7.96 -14.27 -18.18
N LEU A 405 6.67 -14.53 -17.98
CA LEU A 405 6.19 -15.72 -17.27
C LEU A 405 6.66 -17.01 -17.94
N GLN A 406 6.54 -17.10 -19.26
CA GLN A 406 7.00 -18.27 -19.99
C GLN A 406 8.52 -18.46 -19.88
N ASN A 407 9.31 -17.38 -19.91
CA ASN A 407 10.75 -17.46 -19.71
C ASN A 407 11.12 -17.99 -18.31
N LEU A 408 10.35 -17.65 -17.26
CA LEU A 408 10.53 -18.21 -15.92
C LEU A 408 10.20 -19.72 -15.89
N VAL A 409 9.16 -20.14 -16.61
CA VAL A 409 8.81 -21.57 -16.75
C VAL A 409 9.90 -22.33 -17.49
N ASN A 410 10.39 -21.80 -18.61
CA ASN A 410 11.46 -22.42 -19.40
C ASN A 410 12.75 -22.58 -18.57
N ASP A 411 13.18 -21.54 -17.85
CA ASP A 411 14.35 -21.61 -16.96
C ASP A 411 14.19 -22.70 -15.88
N ALA A 412 12.97 -22.88 -15.36
CA ALA A 412 12.70 -23.91 -14.38
C ALA A 412 12.80 -25.32 -14.99
N ILE A 413 12.20 -25.54 -16.18
CA ILE A 413 12.25 -26.83 -16.88
C ILE A 413 13.68 -27.20 -17.26
N ASP A 414 14.45 -26.25 -17.80
CA ASP A 414 15.86 -26.43 -18.17
C ASP A 414 16.73 -26.84 -16.97
N LYS A 415 16.30 -26.50 -15.75
CA LYS A 415 16.95 -26.85 -14.48
C LYS A 415 16.30 -28.04 -13.75
N GLY A 416 15.41 -28.77 -14.41
CA GLY A 416 14.83 -30.02 -13.91
C GLY A 416 13.47 -29.90 -13.22
N ALA A 417 12.77 -28.76 -13.32
CA ALA A 417 11.37 -28.69 -12.91
C ALA A 417 10.46 -29.40 -13.92
N GLU A 418 9.28 -29.82 -13.47
CA GLU A 418 8.26 -30.44 -14.31
C GLU A 418 6.95 -29.66 -14.25
N ILE A 419 6.27 -29.54 -15.38
CA ILE A 419 4.89 -29.04 -15.42
C ILE A 419 3.97 -30.18 -14.98
N ALA A 420 3.39 -30.08 -13.79
CA ALA A 420 2.41 -31.05 -13.32
C ALA A 420 1.04 -30.88 -13.99
N VAL A 421 0.67 -29.64 -14.31
CA VAL A 421 -0.54 -29.30 -15.06
C VAL A 421 -0.49 -27.86 -15.60
N ARG A 422 -1.18 -27.64 -16.72
CA ARG A 422 -1.67 -26.33 -17.15
C ARG A 422 -3.20 -26.34 -17.24
N GLY A 423 -3.83 -25.23 -16.85
CA GLY A 423 -5.27 -25.05 -17.02
C GLY A 423 -5.67 -24.86 -18.48
N SER A 424 -6.98 -24.76 -18.71
CA SER A 424 -7.56 -24.67 -20.05
C SER A 424 -8.02 -23.26 -20.39
N PHE A 425 -8.00 -22.93 -21.69
CA PHE A 425 -8.65 -21.74 -22.21
C PHE A 425 -10.07 -22.08 -22.67
N GLY A 426 -11.01 -21.19 -22.39
CA GLY A 426 -12.33 -21.26 -23.02
C GLY A 426 -12.31 -20.63 -24.41
N ASN A 427 -13.48 -20.19 -24.88
CA ASN A 427 -13.55 -19.43 -26.13
C ASN A 427 -13.00 -18.02 -25.90
N LEU A 428 -11.83 -17.72 -26.44
CA LEU A 428 -11.19 -16.41 -26.30
C LEU A 428 -11.73 -15.41 -27.33
N GLY A 429 -12.26 -15.86 -28.48
CA GLY A 429 -12.56 -15.01 -29.63
C GLY A 429 -11.34 -14.84 -30.56
N GLU A 430 -11.57 -14.40 -31.80
CA GLU A 430 -10.53 -14.35 -32.85
C GLU A 430 -9.42 -13.30 -32.58
N ASP A 431 -9.72 -12.24 -31.80
CA ASP A 431 -8.80 -11.12 -31.51
C ASP A 431 -8.08 -11.22 -30.14
N ALA A 432 -8.42 -12.19 -29.28
CA ALA A 432 -8.09 -12.17 -27.85
C ALA A 432 -6.85 -13.00 -27.45
N VAL A 433 -5.84 -13.06 -28.31
CA VAL A 433 -4.94 -14.23 -28.34
C VAL A 433 -3.78 -14.16 -27.33
N ASP A 434 -3.49 -13.01 -26.72
CA ASP A 434 -2.12 -12.73 -26.25
C ASP A 434 -1.95 -12.36 -24.76
N GLN A 435 -3.05 -12.01 -24.09
CA GLN A 435 -3.04 -11.57 -22.69
C GLN A 435 -3.44 -12.67 -21.70
N PHE A 436 -3.67 -13.91 -22.17
CA PHE A 436 -4.03 -15.02 -21.30
C PHE A 436 -2.85 -15.95 -21.07
N PHE A 437 -2.63 -16.34 -19.81
CA PHE A 437 -1.63 -17.32 -19.43
C PHE A 437 -2.31 -18.47 -18.69
N PRO A 438 -2.04 -19.74 -19.04
CA PRO A 438 -2.72 -20.85 -18.41
C PRO A 438 -2.19 -21.00 -16.98
N PRO A 439 -3.05 -21.22 -15.97
CA PRO A 439 -2.59 -21.45 -14.62
C PRO A 439 -1.67 -22.68 -14.63
N THR A 440 -0.42 -22.51 -14.18
CA THR A 440 0.65 -23.49 -14.38
C THR A 440 1.16 -23.98 -13.03
N VAL A 441 1.17 -25.29 -12.81
CA VAL A 441 1.73 -25.89 -11.60
C VAL A 441 3.09 -26.50 -11.93
N LEU A 442 4.12 -26.06 -11.23
CA LEU A 442 5.48 -26.58 -11.35
C LEU A 442 5.85 -27.40 -10.11
N VAL A 443 6.38 -28.59 -10.34
CA VAL A 443 6.94 -29.47 -9.30
C VAL A 443 8.43 -29.67 -9.55
N ASN A 444 9.12 -30.28 -8.58
CA ASN A 444 10.57 -30.47 -8.61
C ASN A 444 11.36 -29.14 -8.73
N VAL A 445 10.75 -28.04 -8.28
CA VAL A 445 11.39 -26.72 -8.26
C VAL A 445 12.42 -26.61 -7.13
N ASN A 446 13.44 -25.78 -7.31
CA ASN A 446 14.43 -25.46 -6.28
C ASN A 446 14.96 -24.03 -6.42
N HIS A 447 15.70 -23.56 -5.42
CA HIS A 447 16.15 -22.17 -5.30
C HIS A 447 17.19 -21.72 -6.34
N THR A 448 17.72 -22.61 -7.19
CA THR A 448 18.57 -22.23 -8.33
C THR A 448 17.77 -21.76 -9.55
N MET A 449 16.46 -21.98 -9.55
CA MET A 449 15.54 -21.59 -10.63
C MET A 449 15.03 -20.17 -10.42
N LYS A 450 14.92 -19.40 -11.51
CA LYS A 450 14.45 -18.02 -11.45
C LYS A 450 13.02 -17.92 -10.91
N ILE A 451 12.15 -18.88 -11.23
CA ILE A 451 10.78 -18.91 -10.70
C ILE A 451 10.71 -18.97 -9.16
N MET A 452 11.78 -19.40 -8.48
CA MET A 452 11.87 -19.42 -7.01
C MET A 452 12.54 -18.16 -6.43
N GLN A 453 13.11 -17.29 -7.26
CA GLN A 453 13.91 -16.13 -6.82
C GLN A 453 13.33 -14.79 -7.29
N GLU A 454 12.72 -14.77 -8.47
CA GLU A 454 12.14 -13.59 -9.10
C GLU A 454 10.62 -13.59 -8.95
N GLU A 455 10.04 -12.42 -8.70
CA GLU A 455 8.58 -12.23 -8.66
C GLU A 455 7.98 -12.54 -10.05
N ALA A 456 7.09 -13.52 -10.10
CA ALA A 456 6.39 -13.88 -11.32
C ALA A 456 5.29 -12.87 -11.61
N PHE A 457 4.47 -12.56 -10.60
CA PHE A 457 3.27 -11.73 -10.69
C PHE A 457 2.30 -12.28 -11.72
N GLY A 458 2.07 -13.60 -11.70
CA GLY A 458 1.30 -14.32 -12.70
C GLY A 458 0.85 -15.68 -12.17
N PRO A 459 0.01 -16.42 -12.92
CA PRO A 459 -0.71 -17.58 -12.37
C PRO A 459 0.15 -18.85 -12.39
N ILE A 460 1.26 -18.86 -11.64
CA ILE A 460 2.21 -19.97 -11.55
C ILE A 460 2.33 -20.44 -10.10
N LEU A 461 2.17 -21.74 -9.86
CA LEU A 461 2.31 -22.38 -8.56
C LEU A 461 3.56 -23.27 -8.54
N PRO A 462 4.73 -22.76 -8.12
CA PRO A 462 5.91 -23.59 -7.89
C PRO A 462 5.84 -24.27 -6.51
N ILE A 463 5.83 -25.61 -6.47
CA ILE A 463 5.65 -26.42 -5.26
C ILE A 463 6.91 -27.22 -4.93
N MET A 464 7.54 -26.86 -3.81
CA MET A 464 8.75 -27.47 -3.27
C MET A 464 8.45 -28.28 -2.00
N LYS A 465 9.14 -29.41 -1.81
CA LYS A 465 9.06 -30.22 -0.59
C LYS A 465 9.93 -29.64 0.53
N PHE A 466 9.54 -29.89 1.77
CA PHE A 466 10.42 -29.78 2.94
C PHE A 466 10.13 -30.91 3.94
N SER A 467 11.03 -31.16 4.90
CA SER A 467 10.94 -32.27 5.86
C SER A 467 11.03 -31.83 7.33
N SER A 468 11.41 -30.59 7.63
CA SER A 468 11.40 -30.05 9.00
C SER A 468 11.02 -28.57 9.05
N ASP A 469 10.56 -28.10 10.21
CA ASP A 469 10.23 -26.69 10.43
C ASP A 469 11.45 -25.78 10.17
N GLU A 470 12.65 -26.20 10.58
CA GLU A 470 13.91 -25.49 10.36
C GLU A 470 14.23 -25.36 8.87
N GLU A 471 14.00 -26.42 8.09
CA GLU A 471 14.16 -26.39 6.64
C GLU A 471 13.16 -25.43 5.98
N ALA A 472 11.89 -25.49 6.37
CA ALA A 472 10.86 -24.60 5.85
C ALA A 472 11.20 -23.12 6.12
N ILE A 473 11.64 -22.80 7.34
CA ILE A 473 12.07 -21.45 7.74
C ILE A 473 13.27 -21.01 6.90
N LYS A 474 14.28 -21.87 6.72
CA LYS A 474 15.46 -21.58 5.91
C LYS A 474 15.09 -21.28 4.47
N LEU A 475 14.26 -22.12 3.85
CA LEU A 475 13.81 -21.96 2.46
C LEU A 475 12.96 -20.68 2.31
N ALA A 476 11.99 -20.45 3.18
CA ALA A 476 11.14 -19.26 3.11
C ALA A 476 11.97 -17.96 3.23
N ASN A 477 12.98 -17.93 4.11
CA ASN A 477 13.85 -16.78 4.31
C ASN A 477 14.90 -16.57 3.21
N ASP A 478 15.21 -17.61 2.42
CA ASP A 478 16.11 -17.54 1.26
C ASP A 478 15.43 -16.86 0.07
N SER A 479 15.21 -15.55 0.22
CA SER A 479 14.68 -14.64 -0.79
C SER A 479 15.14 -13.22 -0.49
N LYS A 480 15.36 -12.44 -1.55
CA LYS A 480 15.61 -11.00 -1.48
C LYS A 480 14.37 -10.20 -1.06
N PHE A 481 13.19 -10.79 -1.23
CA PHE A 481 11.92 -10.20 -0.85
C PHE A 481 11.55 -10.55 0.60
N GLY A 482 10.59 -9.82 1.14
CA GLY A 482 10.08 -9.98 2.50
C GLY A 482 8.79 -9.20 2.71
N LEU A 483 7.82 -9.31 1.80
CA LEU A 483 6.51 -8.69 1.95
C LEU A 483 5.67 -9.48 2.95
N GLY A 484 5.23 -10.68 2.57
CA GLY A 484 4.37 -11.50 3.40
C GLY A 484 4.70 -12.99 3.45
N CYS A 485 4.02 -13.70 4.34
CA CYS A 485 4.01 -15.16 4.39
C CYS A 485 2.67 -15.70 4.87
N ALA A 486 2.39 -16.96 4.53
CA ALA A 486 1.29 -17.74 5.07
C ALA A 486 1.81 -19.08 5.60
N VAL A 487 1.39 -19.48 6.80
CA VAL A 487 1.84 -20.72 7.45
C VAL A 487 0.63 -21.52 7.94
N PHE A 488 0.52 -22.76 7.49
CA PHE A 488 -0.56 -23.67 7.81
C PHE A 488 -0.08 -24.86 8.64
N SER A 489 -0.71 -25.09 9.80
CA SER A 489 -0.53 -26.27 10.65
C SER A 489 -1.79 -26.50 11.49
N GLY A 490 -2.16 -27.77 11.67
CA GLY A 490 -3.22 -28.17 12.61
C GLY A 490 -2.91 -27.74 14.05
N ASN A 491 -1.63 -27.61 14.39
CA ASN A 491 -1.16 -26.99 15.62
C ASN A 491 -0.87 -25.49 15.43
N GLN A 492 -1.81 -24.64 15.84
CA GLN A 492 -1.68 -23.19 15.72
C GLN A 492 -0.42 -22.62 16.42
N LYS A 493 0.02 -23.19 17.55
CA LYS A 493 1.24 -22.72 18.24
C LYS A 493 2.50 -22.99 17.39
N ARG A 494 2.53 -24.11 16.66
CA ARG A 494 3.61 -24.43 15.72
C ARG A 494 3.62 -23.43 14.56
N ALA A 495 2.46 -23.18 13.93
CA ALA A 495 2.37 -22.20 12.85
C ALA A 495 2.83 -20.79 13.28
N ILE A 496 2.43 -20.33 14.48
CA ILE A 496 2.89 -19.05 15.06
C ILE A 496 4.42 -19.06 15.24
N LYS A 497 4.98 -20.14 15.77
CA LYS A 497 6.43 -20.26 16.01
C LYS A 497 7.22 -20.23 14.69
N ILE A 498 6.76 -20.92 13.66
CA ILE A 498 7.36 -20.89 12.31
C ILE A 498 7.30 -19.46 11.77
N ALA A 499 6.10 -18.85 11.72
CA ALA A 499 5.90 -17.52 11.17
C ALA A 499 6.73 -16.44 11.88
N SER A 500 6.89 -16.51 13.20
CA SER A 500 7.70 -15.55 13.97
C SER A 500 9.19 -15.52 13.61
N GLN A 501 9.67 -16.56 12.92
CA GLN A 501 11.06 -16.68 12.46
C GLN A 501 11.22 -16.30 10.98
N LEU A 502 10.13 -15.94 10.29
CA LEU A 502 10.16 -15.51 8.90
C LEU A 502 10.40 -14.01 8.80
N HIS A 503 11.41 -13.62 8.02
CA HIS A 503 11.83 -12.23 7.81
C HIS A 503 10.97 -11.56 6.73
N CYS A 504 9.73 -11.23 7.11
CA CYS A 504 8.75 -10.56 6.27
C CYS A 504 7.99 -9.49 7.08
N GLY A 505 7.24 -8.63 6.40
CA GLY A 505 6.52 -7.54 7.05
C GLY A 505 5.12 -7.91 7.54
N VAL A 506 4.48 -8.92 6.93
CA VAL A 506 3.15 -9.42 7.32
C VAL A 506 3.11 -10.95 7.34
N ALA A 507 2.36 -11.53 8.26
CA ALA A 507 2.22 -12.99 8.37
C ALA A 507 0.75 -13.37 8.57
N ALA A 508 0.29 -14.38 7.84
CA ALA A 508 -1.01 -15.01 8.02
C ALA A 508 -0.84 -16.42 8.59
N ILE A 509 -1.57 -16.74 9.66
CA ILE A 509 -1.50 -18.02 10.36
C ILE A 509 -2.78 -18.79 10.08
N ASN A 510 -2.66 -19.96 9.45
CA ASN A 510 -3.80 -20.76 8.98
C ASN A 510 -4.78 -19.97 8.10
N ASP A 511 -4.26 -19.00 7.35
CA ASP A 511 -5.03 -18.07 6.53
C ASP A 511 -4.14 -17.47 5.43
N PHE A 512 -4.74 -16.72 4.50
CA PHE A 512 -4.06 -16.05 3.40
C PHE A 512 -4.60 -14.63 3.21
N ALA A 513 -3.69 -13.66 3.09
CA ALA A 513 -3.97 -12.24 2.84
C ALA A 513 -4.94 -11.54 3.83
N SER A 514 -5.43 -12.22 4.87
CA SER A 514 -6.34 -11.64 5.86
C SER A 514 -5.72 -10.52 6.69
N SER A 515 -4.39 -10.48 6.81
CA SER A 515 -3.66 -9.34 7.37
C SER A 515 -3.95 -8.04 6.62
N TYR A 516 -4.22 -8.10 5.31
CA TYR A 516 -4.62 -6.93 4.51
C TYR A 516 -6.08 -6.51 4.78
N MET A 517 -6.94 -7.43 5.20
CA MET A 517 -8.33 -7.11 5.56
C MET A 517 -8.42 -6.48 6.95
N CYS A 518 -7.50 -6.80 7.86
CA CYS A 518 -7.40 -6.16 9.16
C CYS A 518 -6.74 -4.77 9.05
N GLN A 519 -7.49 -3.75 8.61
CA GLN A 519 -6.97 -2.42 8.28
C GLN A 519 -6.39 -1.60 9.44
N SER A 520 -6.51 -2.10 10.68
CA SER A 520 -5.80 -1.59 11.85
C SER A 520 -4.33 -2.04 11.91
N LEU A 521 -3.97 -3.13 11.23
CA LEU A 521 -2.61 -3.62 11.13
C LEU A 521 -1.80 -2.82 10.08
N PRO A 522 -0.51 -2.60 10.33
CA PRO A 522 0.37 -2.12 9.28
C PRO A 522 0.52 -3.18 8.20
N PHE A 523 0.52 -2.75 6.95
CA PHE A 523 0.90 -3.60 5.83
C PHE A 523 2.09 -2.96 5.12
N GLY A 524 3.04 -3.83 4.78
CA GLY A 524 4.19 -3.53 3.96
C GLY A 524 5.42 -4.37 4.28
N GLY A 525 6.40 -4.37 3.38
CA GLY A 525 7.50 -5.33 3.39
C GLY A 525 8.78 -4.91 4.11
N VAL A 526 9.80 -5.76 3.98
CA VAL A 526 11.20 -5.51 4.32
C VAL A 526 12.10 -5.98 3.16
N LYS A 527 13.41 -5.71 3.23
CA LYS A 527 14.38 -6.04 2.16
C LYS A 527 14.00 -5.36 0.84
N ASP A 528 14.05 -6.07 -0.30
CA ASP A 528 13.63 -5.51 -1.60
C ASP A 528 12.12 -5.24 -1.70
N SER A 529 11.30 -5.74 -0.76
CA SER A 529 9.85 -5.45 -0.69
C SER A 529 9.54 -4.06 -0.10
N GLY A 530 10.57 -3.27 0.23
CA GLY A 530 10.43 -1.86 0.60
C GLY A 530 10.48 -1.59 2.11
N PHE A 531 9.96 -0.42 2.49
CA PHE A 531 10.00 0.10 3.86
C PHE A 531 8.97 1.21 4.08
N GLY A 532 8.72 1.52 5.36
CA GLY A 532 7.53 2.29 5.75
C GLY A 532 6.30 1.40 5.75
N ARG A 533 5.13 1.95 6.09
CA ARG A 533 3.85 1.24 6.08
C ARG A 533 2.78 2.19 5.55
N PHE A 534 1.80 1.69 4.82
CA PHE A 534 0.70 2.49 4.25
C PHE A 534 -0.69 2.13 4.79
N ALA A 535 -0.85 0.96 5.41
CA ALA A 535 -2.03 0.58 6.18
C ALA A 535 -1.83 0.80 7.69
N GLY A 536 -2.88 0.58 8.48
CA GLY A 536 -2.83 0.68 9.94
C GLY A 536 -2.60 2.08 10.49
N VAL A 537 -2.36 2.12 11.80
CA VAL A 537 -2.04 3.35 12.55
C VAL A 537 -0.76 3.97 12.00
N GLU A 538 0.21 3.14 11.64
CA GLU A 538 1.50 3.50 11.07
C GLU A 538 1.33 4.23 9.75
N GLY A 539 0.52 3.71 8.83
CA GLY A 539 0.25 4.34 7.53
C GLY A 539 -0.52 5.64 7.64
N LEU A 540 -1.50 5.72 8.55
CA LEU A 540 -2.21 6.97 8.82
C LEU A 540 -1.26 8.04 9.37
N ARG A 541 -0.39 7.68 10.33
CA ARG A 541 0.59 8.60 10.92
C ARG A 541 1.77 8.89 10.01
N ALA A 542 2.08 8.01 9.06
CA ALA A 542 3.07 8.29 8.02
C ALA A 542 2.65 9.46 7.13
N CYS A 543 1.36 9.79 7.07
CA CYS A 543 0.83 11.00 6.43
C CYS A 543 0.87 12.24 7.34
N CYS A 544 1.53 12.17 8.50
CA CYS A 544 1.59 13.26 9.47
C CYS A 544 3.03 13.69 9.79
N LEU A 545 3.20 14.99 9.99
CA LEU A 545 4.30 15.55 10.77
C LEU A 545 4.09 15.17 12.24
N VAL A 546 5.04 14.43 12.80
CA VAL A 546 5.08 14.07 14.22
C VAL A 546 5.85 15.15 14.99
N LYS A 547 5.19 15.82 15.94
CA LYS A 547 5.77 16.90 16.73
C LYS A 547 5.84 16.53 18.22
N ALA A 548 7.05 16.53 18.78
CA ALA A 548 7.23 16.47 20.23
C ALA A 548 7.00 17.85 20.85
N VAL A 549 6.11 17.93 21.83
CA VAL A 549 5.80 19.16 22.55
C VAL A 549 6.01 18.93 24.04
N VAL A 550 6.71 19.86 24.67
CA VAL A 550 6.89 19.91 26.11
C VAL A 550 6.43 21.27 26.63
N GLU A 551 5.55 21.26 27.61
CA GLU A 551 5.01 22.46 28.25
C GLU A 551 5.21 22.40 29.77
N ASP A 552 5.25 23.56 30.42
CA ASP A 552 5.25 23.63 31.89
C ASP A 552 3.89 23.17 32.41
N ARG A 553 3.89 22.14 33.26
CA ARG A 553 2.65 21.53 33.77
C ARG A 553 1.83 22.51 34.60
N PHE A 554 2.49 23.40 35.33
CA PHE A 554 1.88 24.31 36.29
C PHE A 554 2.10 25.78 35.91
N TRP A 555 2.11 26.10 34.62
CA TRP A 555 2.20 27.49 34.16
C TRP A 555 1.01 28.33 34.69
N PRO A 556 1.24 29.58 35.15
CA PRO A 556 2.50 30.32 35.21
C PRO A 556 3.29 30.16 36.52
N TYR A 557 2.87 29.29 37.44
CA TYR A 557 3.42 29.20 38.80
C TYR A 557 4.77 28.50 38.87
N ILE A 558 4.96 27.40 38.12
CA ILE A 558 6.24 26.70 38.02
C ILE A 558 6.71 26.79 36.58
N LYS A 559 7.80 27.52 36.37
CA LYS A 559 8.42 27.75 35.07
C LYS A 559 9.82 27.18 35.06
N THR A 560 10.26 26.67 33.92
CA THR A 560 11.69 26.37 33.76
C THR A 560 12.50 27.65 33.82
N MET A 561 13.35 27.75 34.83
CA MET A 561 14.40 28.76 34.91
C MET A 561 15.73 28.05 34.99
N ILE A 562 16.68 28.46 34.15
CA ILE A 562 18.06 27.98 34.24
C ILE A 562 18.63 28.57 35.55
N PRO A 563 19.10 27.76 36.50
CA PRO A 563 19.75 28.27 37.72
C PRO A 563 20.96 29.15 37.40
N LYS A 564 21.16 30.24 38.16
CA LYS A 564 22.25 31.21 37.97
C LYS A 564 23.65 30.59 37.74
N PRO A 565 24.10 29.55 38.47
CA PRO A 565 25.45 29.00 38.27
C PRO A 565 25.73 28.50 36.85
N ILE A 566 24.68 28.06 36.14
CA ILE A 566 24.76 27.46 34.79
C ILE A 566 24.10 28.33 33.72
N GLN A 567 23.69 29.56 34.05
CA GLN A 567 23.33 30.56 33.04
C GLN A 567 24.59 31.02 32.30
N TYR A 568 24.47 31.44 31.03
CA TYR A 568 25.58 32.08 30.34
C TYR A 568 25.70 33.56 30.76
N PRO A 569 26.91 34.07 31.07
CA PRO A 569 28.18 33.34 31.16
C PRO A 569 28.22 32.41 32.39
N VAL A 570 28.70 31.18 32.18
CA VAL A 570 28.71 30.12 33.22
C VAL A 570 29.64 30.53 34.36
N SER A 571 29.18 30.37 35.60
CA SER A 571 29.99 30.68 36.80
C SER A 571 31.14 29.70 36.98
N GLU A 572 32.18 30.08 37.74
CA GLU A 572 33.32 29.19 38.06
C GLU A 572 32.89 27.87 38.72
N HIS A 573 31.77 27.87 39.46
CA HIS A 573 31.20 26.69 40.11
C HIS A 573 30.05 26.04 39.33
N GLY A 574 29.82 26.43 38.08
CA GLY A 574 28.69 25.94 37.27
C GLY A 574 28.73 24.43 37.04
N PHE A 575 29.92 23.84 36.83
CA PHE A 575 30.07 22.40 36.67
C PHE A 575 29.77 21.64 37.97
N ALA A 576 30.33 22.08 39.11
CA ALA A 576 30.05 21.50 40.42
C ALA A 576 28.55 21.57 40.77
N PHE A 577 27.87 22.65 40.39
CA PHE A 577 26.40 22.75 40.52
C PHE A 577 25.69 21.65 39.77
N GLN A 578 26.12 21.43 38.52
CA GLN A 578 25.52 20.43 37.66
C GLN A 578 25.79 19.01 38.17
N GLU A 579 26.99 18.71 38.68
CA GLU A 579 27.31 17.41 39.28
C GLU A 579 26.40 17.11 40.47
N LEU A 580 26.25 18.07 41.39
CA LEU A 580 25.36 17.94 42.54
C LEU A 580 23.89 17.78 42.13
N LEU A 581 23.45 18.47 41.06
CA LEU A 581 22.10 18.34 40.52
C LEU A 581 21.84 16.94 39.95
N VAL A 582 22.81 16.39 39.22
CA VAL A 582 22.74 15.01 38.70
C VAL A 582 22.71 14.02 39.85
N GLU A 583 23.58 14.17 40.85
CA GLU A 583 23.62 13.27 42.01
C GLU A 583 22.34 13.35 42.85
N ALA A 584 21.75 14.54 43.01
CA ALA A 584 20.45 14.71 43.68
C ALA A 584 19.31 13.99 42.96
N LEU A 585 19.30 13.98 41.63
CA LEU A 585 18.25 13.36 40.82
C LEU A 585 18.45 11.86 40.59
N TYR A 586 19.69 11.42 40.47
CA TYR A 586 20.05 10.09 39.95
C TYR A 586 20.99 9.29 40.85
N GLY A 587 21.45 9.83 41.98
CA GLY A 587 22.35 9.12 42.91
C GLY A 587 21.84 7.73 43.29
N TYR A 588 22.75 6.78 43.49
CA TYR A 588 22.39 5.38 43.70
C TYR A 588 21.67 5.16 45.05
N SER A 589 22.11 5.87 46.11
CA SER A 589 21.48 5.81 47.43
C SER A 589 20.59 7.03 47.70
N VAL A 590 19.59 6.85 48.57
CA VAL A 590 18.75 7.96 49.06
C VAL A 590 19.60 8.98 49.82
N TRP A 591 20.63 8.52 50.53
CA TRP A 591 21.54 9.38 51.29
C TRP A 591 22.39 10.28 50.40
N ASP A 592 22.90 9.77 49.29
CA ASP A 592 23.67 10.56 48.32
C ASP A 592 22.79 11.61 47.65
N ARG A 593 21.54 11.25 47.29
CA ARG A 593 20.57 12.21 46.75
C ARG A 593 20.25 13.32 47.73
N LEU A 594 20.00 13.00 49.00
CA LEU A 594 19.70 13.98 50.05
C LEU A 594 20.91 14.87 50.35
N ARG A 595 22.12 14.30 50.47
CA ARG A 595 23.35 15.06 50.70
C ARG A 595 23.59 16.05 49.56
N SER A 596 23.43 15.60 48.32
CA SER A 596 23.60 16.43 47.13
C SER A 596 22.54 17.52 47.03
N LEU A 597 21.29 17.22 47.38
CA LEU A 597 20.23 18.21 47.46
C LEU A 597 20.54 19.30 48.51
N VAL A 598 21.04 18.92 49.68
CA VAL A 598 21.47 19.88 50.71
C VAL A 598 22.61 20.76 50.20
N ASN A 599 23.60 20.17 49.52
CA ASN A 599 24.73 20.91 48.96
C ASN A 599 24.30 21.87 47.83
N LEU A 600 23.32 21.48 46.99
CA LEU A 600 22.71 22.39 46.00
C LEU A 600 22.07 23.61 46.66
N VAL A 601 21.28 23.39 47.71
CA VAL A 601 20.60 24.48 48.43
C VAL A 601 21.61 25.43 49.05
N LYS A 602 22.69 24.91 49.65
CA LYS A 602 23.79 25.73 50.19
C LYS A 602 24.41 26.61 49.10
N MET A 603 24.76 26.00 47.96
CA MET A 603 25.44 26.73 46.89
C MET A 603 24.55 27.78 46.21
N ILE A 604 23.23 27.54 46.11
CA ILE A 604 22.27 28.55 45.66
C ILE A 604 22.16 29.71 46.67
N THR A 605 22.25 29.42 47.97
CA THR A 605 22.12 30.42 49.05
C THR A 605 23.38 31.30 49.15
N GLU A 606 24.56 30.71 49.01
CA GLU A 606 25.87 31.41 49.01
C GLU A 606 26.05 32.35 47.81
N GLN A 607 25.53 31.98 46.63
CA GLN A 607 25.53 32.88 45.47
C GLN A 607 24.55 34.05 45.58
N ASN A 608 23.43 33.89 46.29
CA ASN A 608 22.49 34.99 46.50
C ASN A 608 22.97 35.98 47.59
N SER A 609 24.05 35.67 48.30
CA SER A 609 24.64 36.50 49.36
C SER A 609 25.90 37.26 48.94
N THR A 610 26.35 37.14 47.69
CA THR A 610 27.45 37.97 47.14
C THR A 610 26.95 39.40 46.83
N PRO A 611 27.48 40.47 47.47
CA PRO A 611 27.01 41.83 47.25
C PRO A 611 27.45 42.36 45.87
N ALA A 612 26.65 43.28 45.30
CA ALA A 612 26.97 43.99 44.06
C ALA A 612 28.36 44.66 44.14
N PRO A 613 29.13 44.74 43.03
CA PRO A 613 30.42 45.41 43.05
C PRO A 613 30.24 46.88 43.44
N ALA A 614 31.07 47.34 44.38
CA ALA A 614 31.06 48.71 44.87
C ALA A 614 31.20 49.71 43.70
N PRO A 615 30.50 50.87 43.74
CA PRO A 615 30.61 51.88 42.70
C PRO A 615 32.06 52.36 42.59
N GLY A 616 32.58 52.29 41.36
CA GLY A 616 34.02 52.31 41.07
C GLY A 616 34.80 53.51 41.60
N THR A 617 36.04 53.22 41.98
CA THR A 617 37.14 54.18 42.01
C THR A 617 37.36 54.72 40.59
N ARG A 618 37.03 56.00 40.41
CA ARG A 618 37.38 56.82 39.22
C ARG A 618 38.88 56.72 38.94
N THR A 619 39.28 55.92 37.95
CA THR A 619 40.54 56.14 37.24
C THR A 619 40.35 57.28 36.24
N LYS A 620 41.02 58.40 36.53
CA LYS A 620 41.15 59.56 35.64
C LYS A 620 41.74 59.12 34.30
N LYS A 621 41.02 59.37 33.21
CA LYS A 621 41.59 59.50 31.86
C LYS A 621 42.76 60.49 31.91
N ARG A 622 43.95 60.05 31.49
CA ARG A 622 44.97 60.93 30.89
C ARG A 622 45.11 60.55 29.41
N ARG A 623 45.26 61.61 28.63
CA ARG A 623 45.26 61.71 27.17
C ARG A 623 46.15 60.70 26.47
#